data_AF-A0A3L7VQ62-F1
#
_entry.id   AF-A0A3L7VQ62-F1
#
_cell.length_a   1.000
_cell.length_b   1.000
_cell.length_c   1.000
_cell.angle_alpha   90.00
_cell.angle_beta   90.00
_cell.angle_gamma   90.00
#
_symmetry.space_group_name_H-M   'P 1'
#
loop_
_entity.id
_entity.type
_entity.pdbx_description
1 polymer ?
#
loop_
_entity_poly.entity_id
_entity_poly.type
_entity_poly.pdbx_seq_one_letter_code
_entity_poly.pdbx_strand_id
1 'polypeptide(L)'
;ALLEQSAQTANDWYALLHVGVMRLEHFDAVGAAAAWQASLALQPSAWAWRNLAVLARWNGDVGEAQRCMHEAWQLSPDTMEIAQEYMELLCAANLFAEAQVVYQALPAVVQQNDRIQILWGRIALELGDLATVEQLMHHEYAVVREGETELSDIWFGMWYYRLAAERGTPLSDAEKAEVRKNYPPPAHIDFRSITK
;
A
#
# COMPACT_ATOMS: atom_id res chain seq x y z
N ALA A 1 28.07 13.63 11.45
CA ALA A 1 29.33 13.66 12.22
C ALA A 1 29.61 12.35 12.97
N LEU A 2 29.07 12.10 14.18
CA LEU A 2 29.43 10.90 14.97
C LEU A 2 28.96 9.58 14.34
N LEU A 3 27.73 9.52 13.83
CA LEU A 3 27.20 8.31 13.18
C LEU A 3 27.95 7.97 11.88
N GLU A 4 28.29 8.99 11.07
CA GLU A 4 29.08 8.80 9.85
C GLU A 4 30.50 8.32 10.16
N GLN A 5 31.14 8.86 11.20
CA GLN A 5 32.43 8.38 11.68
C GLN A 5 32.34 6.93 12.15
N SER A 6 31.29 6.56 12.89
CA SER A 6 31.04 5.17 13.30
C SER A 6 30.84 4.25 12.10
N ALA A 7 30.06 4.67 11.10
CA ALA A 7 29.82 3.88 9.89
C ALA A 7 31.11 3.62 9.11
N GLN A 8 31.99 4.62 9.01
CA GLN A 8 33.29 4.50 8.34
C GLN A 8 34.29 3.63 9.12
N THR A 9 34.30 3.76 10.44
CA THR A 9 35.30 3.08 11.30
C THR A 9 34.91 1.64 11.62
N ALA A 10 33.61 1.37 11.82
CA ALA A 10 33.11 0.04 12.15
C ALA A 10 32.70 -0.78 10.92
N ASN A 11 32.55 -0.13 9.75
CA ASN A 11 31.98 -0.75 8.55
C ASN A 11 30.69 -1.52 8.89
N ASP A 12 29.78 -0.84 9.59
CA ASP A 12 28.55 -1.40 10.15
C ASP A 12 27.36 -1.09 9.23
N TRP A 13 26.70 -2.15 8.73
CA TRP A 13 25.53 -2.04 7.86
C TRP A 13 24.41 -1.23 8.53
N TYR A 14 24.23 -1.36 9.84
CA TYR A 14 23.14 -0.71 10.58
C TYR A 14 23.42 0.77 10.76
N ALA A 15 24.69 1.14 11.02
CA ALA A 15 25.11 2.53 11.01
C ALA A 15 24.90 3.16 9.63
N LEU A 16 25.26 2.48 8.54
CA LEU A 16 25.03 2.97 7.17
C LEU A 16 23.55 3.13 6.83
N LEU A 17 22.68 2.23 7.31
CA LEU A 17 21.23 2.36 7.19
C LEU A 17 20.74 3.70 7.77
N HIS A 18 21.17 4.01 8.99
CA HIS A 18 20.80 5.26 9.68
C HIS A 18 21.49 6.50 9.11
N VAL A 19 22.72 6.38 8.60
CA VAL A 19 23.37 7.48 7.85
C VAL A 19 22.53 7.85 6.63
N GLY A 20 21.96 6.88 5.91
CA GLY A 20 21.08 7.18 4.78
C GLY A 20 19.83 7.96 5.20
N VAL A 21 19.20 7.58 6.33
CA VAL A 21 18.06 8.32 6.89
C VAL A 21 18.47 9.75 7.25
N MET A 22 19.59 9.91 7.98
CA MET A 22 20.10 11.23 8.35
C MET A 22 20.37 12.12 7.14
N ARG A 23 20.95 11.58 6.07
CA ARG A 23 21.24 12.33 4.84
C ARG A 23 19.95 12.75 4.13
N LEU A 24 18.96 11.87 4.08
CA LEU A 24 17.68 12.20 3.47
C LEU A 24 16.96 13.35 4.20
N GLU A 25 16.99 13.35 5.54
CA GLU A 25 16.45 14.45 6.35
C GLU A 25 17.17 15.79 6.11
N HIS A 26 18.41 15.77 5.59
CA HIS A 26 19.15 16.95 5.15
C HIS A 26 19.03 17.21 3.63
N PHE A 27 18.01 16.63 2.99
CA PHE A 27 17.74 16.76 1.55
C PHE A 27 18.85 16.22 0.64
N ASP A 28 19.77 15.40 1.16
CA ASP A 28 20.81 14.71 0.38
C ASP A 28 20.33 13.32 -0.05
N ALA A 29 19.41 13.29 -1.03
CA ALA A 29 18.85 12.04 -1.55
C ALA A 29 19.92 11.15 -2.23
N VAL A 30 20.92 11.75 -2.89
CA VAL A 30 22.01 11.03 -3.55
C VAL A 30 22.90 10.34 -2.52
N GLY A 31 23.32 11.07 -1.48
CA GLY A 31 24.11 10.50 -0.40
C GLY A 31 23.34 9.51 0.45
N ALA A 32 22.02 9.68 0.59
CA ALA A 32 21.15 8.71 1.24
C ALA A 32 21.12 7.38 0.48
N ALA A 33 20.86 7.42 -0.83
CA ALA A 33 20.87 6.25 -1.69
C ALA A 33 22.22 5.52 -1.64
N ALA A 34 23.34 6.25 -1.73
CA ALA A 34 24.67 5.67 -1.64
C ALA A 34 24.93 4.97 -0.29
N ALA A 35 24.45 5.55 0.82
CA ALA A 35 24.58 4.93 2.14
C ALA A 35 23.76 3.64 2.27
N TRP A 36 22.52 3.62 1.75
CA TRP A 36 21.69 2.41 1.76
C TRP A 36 22.23 1.33 0.83
N GLN A 37 22.73 1.68 -0.35
CA GLN A 37 23.41 0.72 -1.23
C GLN A 37 24.66 0.13 -0.58
N ALA A 38 25.46 0.95 0.12
CA ALA A 38 26.60 0.46 0.88
C ALA A 38 26.17 -0.44 2.05
N SER A 39 25.09 -0.09 2.76
CA SER A 39 24.49 -0.93 3.80
C SER A 39 24.12 -2.32 3.25
N LEU A 40 23.40 -2.35 2.12
CA LEU A 40 22.99 -3.59 1.44
C LEU A 40 24.17 -4.44 0.97
N ALA A 41 25.26 -3.82 0.54
CA ALA A 41 26.47 -4.52 0.13
C ALA A 41 27.17 -5.24 1.30
N LEU A 42 26.97 -4.76 2.54
CA LEU A 42 27.49 -5.41 3.74
C LEU A 42 26.52 -6.47 4.26
N GLN A 43 25.24 -6.14 4.34
CA GLN A 43 24.19 -7.06 4.76
C GLN A 43 22.84 -6.67 4.13
N PRO A 44 22.15 -7.61 3.44
CA PRO A 44 20.80 -7.38 2.96
C PRO A 44 19.85 -6.98 4.10
N SER A 45 19.04 -5.94 3.87
CA SER A 45 18.13 -5.37 4.86
C SER A 45 16.84 -4.93 4.18
N ALA A 46 15.69 -5.39 4.69
CA ALA A 46 14.38 -4.99 4.18
C ALA A 46 14.20 -3.47 4.24
N TRP A 47 14.66 -2.83 5.32
CA TRP A 47 14.52 -1.38 5.50
C TRP A 47 15.39 -0.56 4.55
N ALA A 48 16.60 -1.03 4.22
CA ALA A 48 17.44 -0.35 3.24
C ALA A 48 16.81 -0.42 1.83
N TRP A 49 16.29 -1.59 1.45
CA TRP A 49 15.54 -1.75 0.20
C TRP A 49 14.26 -0.91 0.16
N ARG A 50 13.47 -0.92 1.23
CA ARG A 50 12.26 -0.09 1.36
C ARG A 50 12.58 1.40 1.22
N ASN A 51 13.68 1.88 1.81
CA ASN A 51 14.09 3.27 1.68
C ASN A 51 14.51 3.65 0.25
N LEU A 52 15.21 2.75 -0.46
CA LEU A 52 15.49 2.93 -1.89
C LEU A 52 14.21 2.94 -2.73
N ALA A 53 13.22 2.11 -2.39
CA ALA A 53 11.91 2.12 -3.05
C ALA A 53 11.19 3.46 -2.90
N VAL A 54 11.26 4.08 -1.72
CA VAL A 54 10.69 5.42 -1.47
C VAL A 54 11.36 6.47 -2.34
N LEU A 55 12.70 6.47 -2.45
CA LEU A 55 13.40 7.41 -3.33
C LEU A 55 13.05 7.21 -4.80
N ALA A 56 13.01 5.96 -5.27
CA ALA A 56 12.62 5.64 -6.63
C ALA A 56 11.21 6.16 -6.94
N ARG A 57 10.26 5.99 -6.00
CA ARG A 57 8.90 6.53 -6.12
C ARG A 57 8.89 8.05 -6.21
N TRP A 58 9.67 8.76 -5.38
CA TRP A 58 9.78 10.22 -5.43
C TRP A 58 10.35 10.73 -6.75
N ASN A 59 11.24 9.95 -7.38
CA ASN A 59 11.79 10.24 -8.70
C ASN A 59 10.85 9.83 -9.85
N GLY A 60 9.68 9.25 -9.55
CA GLY A 60 8.75 8.75 -10.55
C GLY A 60 9.17 7.44 -11.22
N ASP A 61 10.22 6.79 -10.73
CA ASP A 61 10.67 5.48 -11.23
C ASP A 61 9.89 4.36 -10.54
N VAL A 62 8.68 4.11 -11.06
CA VAL A 62 7.77 3.09 -10.53
C VAL A 62 8.38 1.69 -10.65
N GLY A 63 9.14 1.41 -11.71
CA GLY A 63 9.77 0.11 -11.94
C GLY A 63 10.82 -0.21 -10.89
N GLU A 64 11.72 0.75 -10.62
CA GLU A 64 12.73 0.58 -9.57
C GLU A 64 12.11 0.56 -8.17
N ALA A 65 11.07 1.36 -7.93
CA ALA A 65 10.32 1.32 -6.67
C ALA A 65 9.73 -0.08 -6.42
N GLN A 66 9.11 -0.68 -7.44
CA GLN A 66 8.55 -2.02 -7.36
C GLN A 66 9.63 -3.06 -7.11
N ARG A 67 10.74 -3.00 -7.85
CA ARG A 67 11.87 -3.93 -7.68
C ARG A 67 12.43 -3.85 -6.27
N CYS A 68 12.70 -2.65 -5.76
CA CYS A 68 13.23 -2.45 -4.41
C CYS A 68 12.25 -2.93 -3.33
N MET A 69 10.95 -2.64 -3.49
CA MET A 69 9.96 -3.08 -2.51
C MET A 69 9.74 -4.60 -2.54
N HIS A 70 9.87 -5.23 -3.71
CA HIS A 70 9.89 -6.69 -3.83
C HIS A 70 11.05 -7.30 -3.03
N GLU A 71 12.27 -6.78 -3.19
CA GLU A 71 13.44 -7.22 -2.41
C GLU A 71 13.22 -7.03 -0.90
N ALA A 72 12.62 -5.90 -0.50
CA ALA A 72 12.29 -5.65 0.90
C ALA A 72 11.33 -6.70 1.46
N TRP A 73 10.28 -7.03 0.70
CA TRP A 73 9.29 -8.02 1.10
C TRP A 73 9.85 -9.44 1.14
N GLN A 74 10.71 -9.84 0.19
CA GLN A 74 11.36 -11.16 0.20
C GLN A 74 12.21 -11.39 1.47
N LEU A 75 12.83 -10.34 2.01
CA LEU A 75 13.62 -10.43 3.24
C LEU A 75 12.78 -10.46 4.51
N SER A 76 11.54 -9.95 4.47
CA SER A 76 10.68 -9.79 5.67
C SER A 76 9.20 -9.92 5.32
N PRO A 77 8.75 -11.09 4.82
CA PRO A 77 7.39 -11.27 4.28
C PRO A 77 6.29 -11.24 5.36
N ASP A 78 6.67 -11.35 6.64
CA ASP A 78 5.83 -11.28 7.81
C ASP A 78 5.75 -9.89 8.46
N THR A 79 6.56 -8.93 7.98
CA THR A 79 6.51 -7.54 8.47
C THR A 79 5.34 -6.81 7.84
N MET A 80 4.35 -6.46 8.67
CA MET A 80 3.10 -5.83 8.24
C MET A 80 3.33 -4.51 7.50
N GLU A 81 4.27 -3.67 7.96
CA GLU A 81 4.57 -2.38 7.35
C GLU A 81 5.13 -2.54 5.93
N ILE A 82 6.02 -3.51 5.72
CA ILE A 82 6.60 -3.80 4.39
C ILE A 82 5.51 -4.35 3.45
N ALA A 83 4.69 -5.28 3.94
CA ALA A 83 3.58 -5.84 3.18
C ALA A 83 2.58 -4.75 2.75
N GLN A 84 2.17 -3.89 3.68
CA GLN A 84 1.23 -2.80 3.41
C GLN A 84 1.79 -1.82 2.38
N GLU A 85 3.01 -1.31 2.57
CA GLU A 85 3.62 -0.37 1.63
C GLU A 85 3.84 -0.97 0.24
N TYR A 86 4.13 -2.27 0.15
CA TYR A 86 4.26 -2.94 -1.14
C TYR A 86 2.92 -3.08 -1.87
N MET A 87 1.88 -3.51 -1.16
CA MET A 87 0.53 -3.57 -1.72
C MET A 87 0.01 -2.19 -2.15
N GLU A 88 0.26 -1.15 -1.36
CA GLU A 88 -0.05 0.24 -1.71
C GLU A 88 0.65 0.69 -3.00
N LEU A 89 1.95 0.39 -3.12
CA LEU A 89 2.73 0.71 -4.31
C LEU A 89 2.17 0.01 -5.56
N LEU A 90 1.82 -1.28 -5.46
CA LEU A 90 1.24 -2.03 -6.56
C LEU A 90 -0.14 -1.50 -6.95
N CYS A 91 -1.00 -1.19 -5.96
CA CYS A 91 -2.31 -0.58 -6.22
C CYS A 91 -2.19 0.80 -6.90
N ALA A 92 -1.24 1.63 -6.47
CA ALA A 92 -0.98 2.93 -7.10
C ALA A 92 -0.47 2.80 -8.54
N ALA A 93 0.22 1.70 -8.86
CA ALA A 93 0.68 1.36 -10.19
C ALA A 93 -0.37 0.60 -11.04
N ASN A 94 -1.58 0.37 -10.53
CA ASN A 94 -2.62 -0.47 -11.14
C ASN A 94 -2.19 -1.93 -11.43
N LEU A 95 -1.22 -2.44 -10.67
CA LEU A 95 -0.70 -3.80 -10.75
C LEU A 95 -1.48 -4.73 -9.80
N PHE A 96 -2.80 -4.84 -10.03
CA PHE A 96 -3.70 -5.51 -9.09
C PHE A 96 -3.51 -7.03 -9.05
N ALA A 97 -3.12 -7.66 -10.16
CA ALA A 97 -2.84 -9.10 -10.20
C ALA A 97 -1.60 -9.45 -9.35
N GLU A 98 -0.54 -8.65 -9.44
CA GLU A 98 0.64 -8.78 -8.60
C GLU A 98 0.32 -8.52 -7.14
N ALA A 99 -0.50 -7.51 -6.84
CA ALA A 99 -0.94 -7.20 -5.48
C ALA A 99 -1.74 -8.36 -4.86
N GLN A 100 -2.56 -9.05 -5.65
CA GLN A 100 -3.26 -10.26 -5.22
C GLN A 100 -2.29 -11.39 -4.85
N VAL A 101 -1.24 -11.61 -5.65
CA VAL A 101 -0.21 -12.61 -5.35
C VAL A 101 0.49 -12.30 -4.02
N VAL A 102 0.80 -11.03 -3.77
CA VAL A 102 1.37 -10.60 -2.48
C VAL A 102 0.41 -10.90 -1.33
N TYR A 103 -0.86 -10.48 -1.42
CA TYR A 103 -1.86 -10.74 -0.38
C TYR A 103 -1.99 -12.23 -0.04
N GLN A 104 -2.06 -13.09 -1.06
CA GLN A 104 -2.20 -14.54 -0.90
C GLN A 104 -0.98 -15.18 -0.22
N ALA A 105 0.20 -14.59 -0.35
CA ALA A 105 1.42 -15.04 0.29
C ALA A 105 1.59 -14.52 1.74
N LEU A 106 0.77 -13.55 2.18
CA LEU A 106 0.85 -13.02 3.53
C LEU A 106 0.45 -14.05 4.60
N PRO A 107 1.10 -14.07 5.77
CA PRO A 107 0.63 -14.85 6.91
C PRO A 107 -0.80 -14.43 7.31
N ALA A 108 -1.60 -15.39 7.80
CA ALA A 108 -2.99 -15.15 8.18
C ALA A 108 -3.17 -13.99 9.19
N VAL A 109 -2.21 -13.82 10.11
CA VAL A 109 -2.21 -12.72 11.09
C VAL A 109 -2.04 -11.34 10.42
N VAL A 110 -1.26 -11.27 9.35
CA VAL A 110 -1.08 -10.03 8.57
C VAL A 110 -2.29 -9.80 7.67
N GLN A 111 -2.85 -10.85 7.07
CA GLN A 111 -4.09 -10.74 6.30
C GLN A 111 -5.22 -10.12 7.12
N GLN A 112 -5.38 -10.51 8.40
CA GLN A 112 -6.44 -10.00 9.28
C GLN A 112 -6.29 -8.52 9.68
N ASN A 113 -5.17 -7.87 9.34
CA ASN A 113 -4.99 -6.45 9.63
C ASN A 113 -5.98 -5.60 8.79
N ASP A 114 -6.67 -4.67 9.44
CA ASP A 114 -7.67 -3.81 8.80
C ASP A 114 -7.15 -3.07 7.54
N ARG A 115 -5.93 -2.52 7.57
CA ARG A 115 -5.37 -1.80 6.41
C ARG A 115 -5.07 -2.75 5.25
N ILE A 116 -4.60 -3.95 5.56
CA ILE A 116 -4.40 -5.01 4.56
C ILE A 116 -5.75 -5.45 3.98
N GLN A 117 -6.79 -5.60 4.79
CA GLN A 117 -8.15 -5.94 4.33
C GLN A 117 -8.76 -4.84 3.45
N ILE A 118 -8.54 -3.56 3.75
CA ILE A 118 -8.99 -2.44 2.91
C ILE A 118 -8.29 -2.47 1.55
N LEU A 119 -6.96 -2.64 1.53
CA LEU A 119 -6.19 -2.80 0.28
C LEU A 119 -6.67 -4.01 -0.50
N TRP A 120 -6.94 -5.13 0.18
CA TRP A 120 -7.49 -6.33 -0.43
C TRP A 120 -8.87 -6.08 -1.06
N GLY A 121 -9.74 -5.31 -0.41
CA GLY A 121 -11.03 -4.91 -0.97
C GLY A 121 -10.88 -4.11 -2.26
N ARG A 122 -9.92 -3.18 -2.32
CA ARG A 122 -9.60 -2.45 -3.55
C ARG A 122 -9.10 -3.39 -4.65
N ILE A 123 -8.16 -4.28 -4.33
CA ILE A 123 -7.61 -5.24 -5.29
C ILE A 123 -8.71 -6.17 -5.83
N ALA A 124 -9.54 -6.72 -4.95
CA ALA A 124 -10.65 -7.60 -5.33
C ALA A 124 -11.65 -6.87 -6.23
N LEU A 125 -11.98 -5.61 -5.93
CA LEU A 125 -12.86 -4.79 -6.76
C LEU A 125 -12.31 -4.61 -8.18
N GLU A 126 -11.03 -4.24 -8.30
CA GLU A 126 -10.38 -3.99 -9.60
C GLU A 126 -10.18 -5.28 -10.42
N LEU A 127 -10.08 -6.43 -9.75
CA LEU A 127 -10.08 -7.74 -10.38
C LEU A 127 -11.48 -8.30 -10.65
N GLY A 128 -12.55 -7.58 -10.28
CA GLY A 128 -13.94 -8.00 -10.47
C GLY A 128 -14.42 -9.11 -9.52
N ASP A 129 -13.68 -9.39 -8.45
CA ASP A 129 -14.07 -10.35 -7.42
C ASP A 129 -15.06 -9.72 -6.43
N LEU A 130 -16.28 -9.52 -6.89
CA LEU A 130 -17.34 -8.86 -6.11
C LEU A 130 -17.79 -9.70 -4.90
N ALA A 131 -17.57 -11.01 -4.92
CA ALA A 131 -17.91 -11.89 -3.80
C ALA A 131 -17.00 -11.60 -2.60
N THR A 132 -15.70 -11.48 -2.86
CA THR A 132 -14.73 -11.05 -1.84
C THR A 132 -15.03 -9.65 -1.34
N VAL A 133 -15.33 -8.70 -2.24
CA VAL A 133 -15.70 -7.34 -1.83
C VAL A 133 -16.90 -7.37 -0.88
N GLU A 134 -17.98 -8.06 -1.24
CA GLU A 134 -19.18 -8.17 -0.41
C GLU A 134 -18.89 -8.75 0.97
N GLN A 135 -18.06 -9.80 1.05
CA GLN A 135 -17.63 -10.37 2.34
C GLN A 135 -16.92 -9.35 3.22
N LEU A 136 -16.01 -8.56 2.64
CA LEU A 136 -15.25 -7.54 3.37
C LEU A 136 -16.13 -6.41 3.91
N MET A 137 -17.21 -6.06 3.20
CA MET A 137 -18.14 -5.03 3.64
C MET A 137 -18.91 -5.41 4.92
N HIS A 138 -18.86 -6.68 5.35
CA HIS A 138 -19.41 -7.13 6.63
C HIS A 138 -18.43 -7.02 7.81
N HIS A 139 -17.15 -6.70 7.57
CA HIS A 139 -16.15 -6.54 8.62
C HIS A 139 -16.26 -5.17 9.30
N GLU A 140 -16.03 -5.14 10.62
CA GLU A 140 -15.92 -3.90 11.39
C GLU A 140 -14.47 -3.45 11.46
N TYR A 141 -14.16 -2.29 10.87
CA TYR A 141 -12.81 -1.75 10.82
C TYR A 141 -12.56 -0.79 11.98
N ALA A 142 -11.54 -1.05 12.80
CA ALA A 142 -11.20 -0.28 13.99
C ALA A 142 -10.23 0.88 13.72
N VAL A 143 -9.46 0.80 12.63
CA VAL A 143 -8.39 1.78 12.32
C VAL A 143 -8.82 2.93 11.40
N VAL A 144 -10.07 2.90 10.91
CA VAL A 144 -10.58 3.88 9.95
C VAL A 144 -11.08 5.11 10.70
N ARG A 145 -10.62 6.28 10.26
CA ARG A 145 -10.94 7.56 10.86
C ARG A 145 -12.03 8.27 10.09
N GLU A 146 -12.68 9.20 10.78
CA GLU A 146 -13.62 10.13 10.18
C GLU A 146 -12.99 10.88 8.99
N GLY A 147 -13.72 10.94 7.87
CA GLY A 147 -13.30 11.54 6.60
C GLY A 147 -12.65 10.56 5.61
N GLU A 148 -12.30 9.34 6.02
CA GLU A 148 -11.79 8.33 5.09
C GLU A 148 -12.91 7.79 4.18
N THR A 149 -12.65 7.75 2.87
CA THR A 149 -13.68 7.39 1.86
C THR A 149 -13.47 6.01 1.25
N GLU A 150 -12.31 5.39 1.42
CA GLU A 150 -11.89 4.20 0.67
C GLU A 150 -12.92 3.05 0.74
N LEU A 151 -13.43 2.72 1.93
CA LEU A 151 -14.45 1.68 2.09
C LEU A 151 -15.77 2.01 1.38
N SER A 152 -16.18 3.28 1.42
CA SER A 152 -17.36 3.75 0.70
C SER A 152 -17.14 3.75 -0.82
N ASP A 153 -15.93 4.11 -1.27
CA ASP A 153 -15.56 4.07 -2.68
C ASP A 153 -15.54 2.63 -3.21
N ILE A 154 -15.02 1.68 -2.43
CA ILE A 154 -15.09 0.25 -2.72
C ILE A 154 -16.54 -0.24 -2.80
N TRP A 155 -17.37 0.14 -1.82
CA TRP A 155 -18.80 -0.19 -1.79
C TRP A 155 -19.52 0.29 -3.06
N PHE A 156 -19.33 1.56 -3.43
CA PHE A 156 -19.97 2.10 -4.63
C PHE A 156 -19.40 1.47 -5.91
N GLY A 157 -18.09 1.21 -5.95
CA GLY A 157 -17.44 0.49 -7.05
C GLY A 157 -18.10 -0.86 -7.32
N MET A 158 -18.38 -1.63 -6.26
CA MET A 158 -19.09 -2.91 -6.38
C MET A 158 -20.47 -2.74 -7.04
N TRP A 159 -21.25 -1.75 -6.61
CA TRP A 159 -22.56 -1.45 -7.22
C TRP A 159 -22.45 -1.00 -8.68
N TYR A 160 -21.42 -0.21 -9.01
CA TYR A 160 -21.18 0.19 -10.39
C TYR A 160 -20.90 -1.01 -11.28
N TYR A 161 -20.09 -1.97 -10.83
CA TYR A 161 -19.83 -3.21 -11.55
C TYR A 161 -21.10 -4.04 -11.75
N ARG A 162 -21.88 -4.25 -10.68
CA ARG A 162 -23.14 -5.04 -10.74
C ARG A 162 -24.10 -4.48 -11.80
N LEU A 163 -24.37 -3.18 -11.75
CA LEU A 163 -25.32 -2.54 -12.66
C LEU A 163 -24.80 -2.40 -14.09
N ALA A 164 -23.49 -2.19 -14.27
CA ALA A 164 -22.89 -2.19 -15.60
C ALA A 164 -22.99 -3.58 -16.25
N ALA A 165 -22.78 -4.66 -15.49
CA ALA A 165 -22.90 -6.03 -15.96
C ALA A 165 -24.34 -6.39 -16.36
N GLU A 166 -25.34 -5.99 -15.57
CA GLU A 166 -26.77 -6.20 -15.88
C GLU A 166 -27.19 -5.49 -17.18
N ARG A 167 -26.61 -4.33 -17.47
CA ARG A 167 -26.95 -3.50 -18.63
C ARG A 167 -26.11 -3.81 -19.87
N GLY A 168 -24.92 -4.38 -19.70
CA GLY A 168 -23.94 -4.60 -20.76
C GLY A 168 -23.18 -3.34 -21.20
N THR A 169 -23.31 -2.22 -20.49
CA THR A 169 -22.57 -0.97 -20.76
C THR A 169 -22.13 -0.27 -19.47
N PRO A 170 -21.01 0.47 -19.49
CA PRO A 170 -20.59 1.27 -18.33
C PRO A 170 -21.63 2.31 -17.91
N LEU A 171 -21.70 2.59 -16.60
CA LEU A 171 -22.56 3.65 -16.07
C LEU A 171 -22.00 5.04 -16.38
N SER A 172 -22.89 5.96 -16.75
CA SER A 172 -22.64 7.39 -16.82
C SER A 172 -22.52 8.02 -15.42
N ASP A 173 -21.99 9.25 -15.34
CA ASP A 173 -21.81 9.94 -14.06
C ASP A 173 -23.15 10.25 -13.36
N ALA A 174 -24.20 10.54 -14.13
CA ALA A 174 -25.55 10.75 -13.59
C ALA A 174 -26.09 9.46 -12.93
N GLU A 175 -25.79 8.31 -13.52
CA GLU A 175 -26.21 7.01 -12.98
C GLU A 175 -25.40 6.62 -11.75
N LYS A 176 -24.08 6.88 -11.75
CA LYS A 176 -23.25 6.70 -10.56
C LYS A 176 -23.74 7.59 -9.39
N ALA A 177 -24.16 8.82 -9.67
CA ALA A 177 -24.76 9.70 -8.68
C ALA A 177 -26.07 9.13 -8.11
N GLU A 178 -26.91 8.54 -8.96
CA GLU A 178 -28.15 7.89 -8.53
C GLU A 178 -27.88 6.61 -7.70
N VAL A 179 -26.86 5.83 -8.06
CA VAL A 179 -26.40 4.68 -7.26
C VAL A 179 -25.97 5.11 -5.87
N ARG A 180 -25.20 6.20 -5.77
CA ARG A 180 -24.75 6.74 -4.47
C ARG A 180 -25.91 7.12 -3.54
N LYS A 181 -27.06 7.50 -4.11
CA LYS A 181 -28.28 7.84 -3.38
C LYS A 181 -29.09 6.59 -3.00
N ASN A 182 -29.22 5.64 -3.92
CA ASN A 182 -30.10 4.48 -3.75
C ASN A 182 -29.44 3.32 -2.98
N TYR A 183 -28.12 3.26 -2.97
CA TYR A 183 -27.35 2.21 -2.32
C TYR A 183 -26.29 2.80 -1.37
N PRO A 184 -26.71 3.53 -0.31
CA PRO A 184 -25.77 4.10 0.64
C PRO A 184 -24.95 2.99 1.33
N PRO A 185 -23.67 3.23 1.67
CA PRO A 185 -22.87 2.28 2.41
C PRO A 185 -23.49 2.03 3.80
N PRO A 186 -23.39 0.81 4.34
CA PRO A 186 -23.73 0.53 5.73
C PRO A 186 -22.99 1.44 6.72
N ALA A 187 -23.64 1.76 7.84
CA ALA A 187 -23.10 2.73 8.81
C ALA A 187 -21.73 2.36 9.39
N HIS A 188 -21.41 1.06 9.51
CA HIS A 188 -20.13 0.59 10.05
C HIS A 188 -18.96 0.70 9.07
N ILE A 189 -19.22 1.03 7.79
CA ILE A 189 -18.20 1.32 6.78
C ILE A 189 -18.33 2.74 6.17
N ASP A 190 -19.30 3.52 6.62
CA ASP A 190 -19.54 4.88 6.16
C ASP A 190 -18.86 5.92 7.07
N PHE A 191 -17.55 6.11 6.85
CA PHE A 191 -16.74 7.06 7.61
C PHE A 191 -16.65 8.44 6.96
N ARG A 192 -17.39 8.68 5.87
CA ARG A 192 -17.36 9.96 5.13
C ARG A 192 -17.88 11.14 5.94
N SER A 193 -18.58 10.85 7.04
CA SER A 193 -19.31 11.72 7.98
C SER A 193 -19.95 12.97 7.37
N ILE A 194 -21.27 12.95 7.39
CA ILE A 194 -22.09 14.15 7.22
C ILE A 194 -22.45 14.57 8.65
N THR A 195 -21.93 15.71 9.11
CA THR A 195 -22.50 16.36 10.29
C THR A 195 -24.01 16.52 10.05
N LYS A 196 -24.85 16.00 10.96
CA LYS A 196 -26.31 16.17 10.92
C LYS A 196 -26.71 17.64 10.90
#